data_AF-A0A3D2JWV3-F1
#
_entry.id   AF-A0A3D2JWV3-F1
#
_cell.length_a   1.000
_cell.length_b   1.000
_cell.length_c   1.000
_cell.angle_alpha   90.00
_cell.angle_beta   90.00
_cell.angle_gamma   90.00
#
_symmetry.space_group_name_H-M   'P 1'
#
loop_
_entity.id
_entity.type
_entity.pdbx_description
1 polymer ?
#
loop_
_entity_poly.entity_id
_entity_poly.type
_entity_poly.pdbx_seq_one_letter_code
_entity_poly.pdbx_strand_id
1 'polypeptide(L)' 'MQPLNQIIKTLDLEEIELNHYLATSPNEGWQRVYGGQVIGQALVAASR' A
#
# COMPACT_ATOMS: atom_id res chain seq x y z
N MET A 1 4.99 -12.81 12.75
CA MET A 1 4.98 -12.73 11.27
C MET A 1 6.28 -12.09 10.82
N GLN A 2 6.85 -12.49 9.68
CA GLN A 2 8.11 -11.89 9.22
C GLN A 2 7.86 -10.48 8.63
N PRO A 3 8.77 -9.50 8.84
CA PRO A 3 8.58 -8.10 8.40
C PRO A 3 8.30 -7.94 6.90
N LEU A 4 8.94 -8.76 6.07
CA LEU A 4 8.72 -8.77 4.62
C LEU A 4 7.26 -9.04 4.25
N ASN A 5 6.60 -9.96 4.97
CA ASN A 5 5.21 -10.30 4.70
C ASN A 5 4.26 -9.14 5.04
N GLN A 6 4.64 -8.25 5.97
CA GLN A 6 3.84 -7.05 6.25
C GLN A 6 3.95 -6.05 5.10
N ILE A 7 5.15 -5.86 4.55
CA ILE A 7 5.35 -4.97 3.39
C ILE A 7 4.56 -5.48 2.19
N ILE A 8 4.66 -6.78 1.88
CA ILE A 8 3.91 -7.38 0.78
C ILE A 8 2.40 -7.17 0.94
N LYS A 9 1.87 -7.36 2.16
CA LYS A 9 0.45 -7.11 2.45
C LYS A 9 0.05 -5.65 2.26
N THR A 10 0.89 -4.70 2.67
CA THR A 10 0.60 -3.26 2.49
C THR A 10 0.60 -2.86 1.01
N LEU A 11 1.33 -3.58 0.15
CA LEU A 11 1.37 -3.34 -1.29
C LEU A 11 0.25 -4.05 -2.06
N ASP A 12 -0.51 -4.93 -1.41
CA ASP A 12 -1.67 -5.57 -2.03
C ASP A 12 -2.88 -4.64 -1.97
N LEU A 13 -3.25 -4.11 -3.14
CA LEU A 13 -4.29 -3.10 -3.28
C LEU A 13 -5.63 -3.74 -3.66
N GLU A 14 -6.71 -3.19 -3.13
CA GLU A 14 -8.06 -3.54 -3.56
C GLU A 14 -8.45 -2.67 -4.75
N GLU A 15 -8.81 -3.26 -5.88
CA GLU A 15 -9.40 -2.51 -6.99
C GLU A 15 -10.89 -2.28 -6.72
N ILE A 16 -11.30 -1.02 -6.64
CA ILE A 16 -12.69 -0.64 -6.33
C ILE A 16 -13.46 -0.20 -7.56
N GLU A 17 -12.76 0.29 -8.59
CA GLU A 17 -13.29 0.59 -9.94
C GLU A 17 -12.14 0.44 -10.96
N LEU A 18 -12.46 0.49 -12.26
CA LEU A 18 -11.46 0.39 -13.34
C LEU A 18 -10.35 1.45 -13.16
N ASN A 19 -9.11 0.98 -12.93
CA ASN A 19 -7.93 1.81 -12.64
C ASN A 19 -8.03 2.64 -11.34
N HIS A 20 -8.87 2.23 -10.40
CA HIS A 20 -9.08 2.91 -9.12
C HIS A 20 -8.83 1.92 -7.97
N TYR A 21 -7.79 2.19 -7.17
CA TYR A 21 -7.30 1.26 -6.16
C TYR A 21 -7.32 1.88 -4.75
N LEU A 22 -7.81 1.11 -3.78
CA LEU A 22 -7.80 1.44 -2.37
C LEU A 22 -6.57 0.83 -1.70
N ALA A 23 -5.77 1.70 -1.08
CA ALA A 23 -4.60 1.34 -0.30
C ALA A 23 -4.88 1.49 1.20
N THR A 24 -4.32 0.60 2.01
CA THR A 24 -4.34 0.72 3.47
C THR A 24 -2.97 1.12 4.00
N SER A 25 -2.97 1.83 5.12
CA SER A 25 -1.76 2.15 5.88
C SER A 25 -1.99 1.78 7.33
N PRO A 26 -1.03 1.11 8.00
CA PRO A 26 -1.08 0.92 9.44
C PRO A 26 -1.21 2.27 10.16
N ASN A 27 -2.14 2.37 11.11
CA ASN A 27 -2.29 3.55 11.96
C ASN A 27 -1.41 3.39 13.20
N GLU A 28 -0.11 3.65 13.06
CA GLU A 28 0.88 3.55 14.14
C GLU A 28 1.06 4.89 14.91
N GLY A 29 -0.06 5.57 15.21
CA GLY A 29 -0.06 6.78 16.05
C GLY A 29 0.13 8.08 15.26
N TRP A 30 1.02 8.98 15.73
CA TRP A 30 1.26 10.29 15.10
C TRP A 30 2.07 10.25 13.79
N GLN A 31 2.38 9.05 13.30
CA GLN A 31 3.25 8.87 12.16
C GLN A 31 2.47 8.97 10.84
N ARG A 32 2.89 9.92 9.99
CA ARG A 32 2.35 10.10 8.63
C ARG A 32 2.77 8.90 7.75
N VAL A 33 2.02 8.69 6.66
CA VAL A 33 2.33 7.67 5.64
C VAL A 33 3.75 7.83 5.12
N TYR A 34 4.51 6.74 5.05
CA TYR A 34 5.88 6.76 4.54
C TYR A 34 5.92 7.00 3.02
N GLY A 35 6.81 7.87 2.54
CA GLY A 35 6.90 8.17 1.10
C GLY A 35 7.18 6.93 0.23
N GLY A 36 8.02 6.00 0.72
CA GLY A 36 8.29 4.74 0.02
C GLY A 36 7.06 3.83 -0.09
N GLN A 37 6.15 3.87 0.88
CA GLN A 37 4.87 3.16 0.82
C GLN A 37 3.98 3.75 -0.28
N VAL A 38 3.85 5.08 -0.33
CA VAL A 38 3.04 5.77 -1.35
C VAL A 38 3.54 5.46 -2.77
N ILE A 39 4.86 5.54 -3.00
CA ILE A 39 5.45 5.26 -4.31
C ILE A 39 5.30 3.77 -4.68
N GLY A 40 5.54 2.87 -3.73
CA GLY A 40 5.39 1.43 -3.96
C GLY A 40 3.96 1.05 -4.33
N GLN A 41 2.97 1.58 -3.61
CA GLN A 41 1.56 1.36 -3.90
C GLN A 41 1.17 1.95 -5.26
N ALA A 42 1.61 3.17 -5.57
CA ALA A 42 1.35 3.79 -6.88
C ALA A 42 1.95 2.97 -8.04
N LEU A 43 3.14 2.39 -7.87
CA LEU A 43 3.76 1.53 -8.87
C LEU A 43 2.98 0.23 -9.08
N VAL A 44 2.46 -0.39 -8.02
CA VAL A 44 1.63 -1.59 -8.11
C VAL A 44 0.30 -1.28 -8.80
N ALA A 45 -0.35 -0.16 -8.47
CA ALA A 45 -1.58 0.28 -9.15
C ALA A 45 -1.35 0.50 -10.65
N ALA A 46 -0.21 1.07 -11.03
CA ALA A 46 0.13 1.34 -12.43
C ALA A 46 0.55 0.10 -13.24
N SER A 47 0.93 -1.00 -12.57
CA SER A 47 1.37 -2.24 -13.24
C SER A 47 0.26 -3.29 -13.40
N ARG A 48 -0.90 -3.07 -12.79
CA ARG A 48 -2.12 -3.86 -12.96
C ARG A 48 -2.90 -3.36 -14.17
#